data_AF-A0A1I7TKI8-F1
#
_entry.id   AF-A0A1I7TKI8-F1
#
_cell.length_a   1.000
_cell.length_b   1.000
_cell.length_c   1.000
_cell.angle_alpha   90.00
_cell.angle_beta   90.00
_cell.angle_gamma   90.00
#
_symmetry.space_group_name_H-M   'P 1'
#
loop_
_entity.id
_entity.type
_entity.pdbx_description
1 polymer ?
#
loop_
_entity_poly.entity_id
_entity_poly.type
_entity_poly.pdbx_seq_one_letter_code
_entity_poly.pdbx_strand_id
1 'polypeptide(L)'
;MRFLLPILALLSLTTGNSASHFDQCLSIKGIGLQNFNIFTSPNFPDRYPANVDCVRVIHSRPQHDVIVKFHHVFQIESTYDKIEAGQECPNDFIEFRDGRYGFSPLIARFCGDRMPKREIRAVSGFLWIRFRSDPMLEYQGFSAEYAIVPSKSGRFNNHECLLEYLNGLDGFIRTRDLISNLPINASGTLDCVWRLAVPSNFKIAFYVKEFQLKSPNQCAQNFVEVYSGDTSDKPLRRFCGLTANDVFSPSNEMFVRFYLSDVRSLNTTSISALFSSYTRLKNCTQEGLFACGDENCVPKSLACNGRPNCPYGRDERVCSVGQDTIFNFLASGFAPLVSIIFIVLIVVSLICFYTIRKNHCALPPL
;
A
#
# COMPACT_ATOMS: atom_id res chain seq x y z
N MET A 1 48.02 41.41 4.98
CA MET A 1 49.12 40.93 4.10
C MET A 1 49.60 39.59 4.64
N ARG A 2 49.50 38.56 3.80
CA ARG A 2 50.19 37.24 3.80
C ARG A 2 50.71 36.65 5.12
N PHE A 3 50.26 35.43 5.42
CA PHE A 3 51.15 34.33 5.82
C PHE A 3 50.72 33.04 5.11
N LEU A 4 51.71 32.35 4.53
CA LEU A 4 51.67 31.06 3.83
C LEU A 4 51.65 29.90 4.84
N LEU A 5 51.05 28.75 4.45
CA LEU A 5 51.40 27.37 4.86
C LEU A 5 50.51 26.35 4.08
N PRO A 6 50.84 25.05 3.98
CA PRO A 6 51.49 24.46 2.79
C PRO A 6 50.70 23.31 2.12
N ILE A 7 51.25 22.84 1.00
CA ILE A 7 50.86 21.64 0.25
C ILE A 7 51.30 20.38 1.00
N LEU A 8 50.39 19.43 1.20
CA LEU A 8 50.70 18.01 1.38
C LEU A 8 49.61 17.18 0.68
N ALA A 9 50.03 16.46 -0.36
CA ALA A 9 49.23 15.47 -1.05
C ALA A 9 49.22 14.15 -0.26
N LEU A 10 48.10 13.43 -0.29
CA LEU A 10 48.07 11.96 -0.21
C LEU A 10 46.75 11.44 -0.81
N LEU A 11 46.91 10.53 -1.77
CA LEU A 11 45.87 9.82 -2.49
C LEU A 11 45.06 8.91 -1.58
N SER A 12 43.74 8.87 -1.78
CA SER A 12 42.99 7.61 -1.76
C SER A 12 41.97 7.60 -2.90
N LEU A 13 42.15 6.62 -3.78
CA LEU A 13 41.23 6.23 -4.84
C LEU A 13 39.96 5.62 -4.23
N THR A 14 38.95 5.53 -5.11
CA THR A 14 37.66 4.84 -4.96
C THR A 14 36.59 5.56 -4.14
N THR A 15 35.94 6.56 -4.75
CA THR A 15 34.48 6.63 -4.64
C THR A 15 33.90 5.95 -5.86
N GLY A 16 33.36 4.75 -5.65
CA GLY A 16 32.51 4.11 -6.65
C GLY A 16 31.38 5.07 -7.01
N ASN A 17 31.23 5.35 -8.30
CA ASN A 17 30.03 5.98 -8.84
C ASN A 17 28.85 5.05 -8.55
N SER A 18 28.17 5.24 -7.42
CA SER A 18 26.75 4.92 -7.37
C SER A 18 26.06 5.97 -8.24
N ALA A 19 25.77 5.57 -9.48
CA ALA A 19 24.80 6.29 -10.30
C ALA A 19 23.51 6.37 -9.47
N SER A 20 23.22 7.55 -8.93
CA SER A 20 21.93 7.83 -8.33
C SER A 20 20.90 7.61 -9.44
N HIS A 21 19.97 6.71 -9.17
CA HIS A 21 18.86 6.39 -10.05
C HIS A 21 18.01 7.66 -10.26
N PHE A 22 18.29 8.42 -11.33
CA PHE A 22 17.55 9.64 -11.64
C PHE A 22 16.12 9.23 -12.00
N ASP A 23 15.14 9.70 -11.23
CA ASP A 23 13.72 9.43 -11.49
C ASP A 23 13.32 10.11 -12.81
N GLN A 24 13.20 9.31 -13.87
CA GLN A 24 12.83 9.76 -15.22
C GLN A 24 11.49 10.50 -15.25
N CYS A 25 10.61 10.27 -14.26
CA CYS A 25 9.30 10.90 -14.18
C CYS A 25 9.30 12.23 -13.43
N LEU A 26 10.45 12.76 -13.01
CA LEU A 26 10.54 14.00 -12.23
C LEU A 26 9.89 15.20 -12.95
N SER A 27 10.04 15.31 -14.26
CA SER A 27 9.48 16.41 -15.06
C SER A 27 7.94 16.38 -15.12
N ILE A 28 7.35 15.18 -15.09
CA ILE A 28 5.90 14.99 -15.00
C ILE A 28 5.43 15.33 -13.61
N LYS A 29 6.12 14.82 -12.58
CA LYS A 29 5.83 15.07 -11.15
C LYS A 29 5.92 16.56 -10.78
N GLY A 30 6.70 17.33 -11.54
CA GLY A 30 6.83 18.78 -11.46
C GLY A 30 7.77 19.22 -10.34
N ILE A 31 8.54 20.27 -10.60
CA ILE A 31 9.35 20.95 -9.58
C ILE A 31 8.60 22.22 -9.17
N GLY A 32 8.24 22.32 -7.89
CA GLY A 32 7.53 23.47 -7.33
C GLY A 32 8.41 24.72 -7.25
N LEU A 33 8.65 25.36 -8.39
CA LEU A 33 9.11 26.75 -8.42
C LEU A 33 7.88 27.64 -8.29
N GLN A 34 7.94 28.62 -7.38
CA GLN A 34 6.87 29.59 -7.23
C GLN A 34 6.59 30.26 -8.58
N ASN A 35 5.33 30.21 -9.00
CA ASN A 35 4.77 30.76 -10.25
C ASN A 35 4.86 29.91 -11.52
N PHE A 36 5.36 28.67 -11.48
CA PHE A 36 5.31 27.77 -12.65
C PHE A 36 4.68 26.42 -12.31
N ASN A 37 3.39 26.29 -12.58
CA ASN A 37 2.64 25.03 -12.58
C ASN A 37 2.92 24.21 -13.86
N ILE A 38 4.17 24.22 -14.33
CA ILE A 38 4.58 23.61 -15.59
C ILE A 38 4.95 22.14 -15.35
N PHE A 39 4.60 21.30 -16.31
CA PHE A 39 5.07 19.92 -16.40
C PHE A 39 5.32 19.56 -17.85
N THR A 40 6.32 18.72 -18.06
CA THR A 40 6.79 18.36 -19.40
C THR A 40 6.97 16.85 -19.48
N SER A 41 7.01 16.33 -20.71
CA SER A 41 7.49 14.97 -20.93
C SER A 41 8.88 14.78 -20.30
N PRO A 42 9.23 13.56 -19.86
CA PRO A 42 10.58 13.21 -19.44
C PRO A 42 11.62 13.66 -20.48
N ASN A 43 12.79 14.12 -20.01
CA ASN A 43 13.89 14.65 -20.83
C ASN A 43 13.61 15.89 -21.70
N PHE A 44 12.44 16.52 -21.61
CA PHE A 44 12.16 17.76 -22.34
C PHE A 44 13.24 18.84 -22.09
N PRO A 45 13.74 19.55 -23.12
CA PRO A 45 13.24 19.66 -24.49
C PRO A 45 13.75 18.60 -25.47
N ASP A 46 14.52 17.62 -25.01
CA ASP A 46 14.94 16.48 -25.82
C ASP A 46 13.83 15.43 -25.93
N ARG A 47 14.09 14.35 -26.68
CA ARG A 47 13.13 13.27 -26.87
C ARG A 47 12.86 12.53 -25.56
N TYR A 48 11.60 12.18 -25.31
CA TYR A 48 11.26 11.37 -24.15
C TYR A 48 11.89 9.97 -24.23
N PRO A 49 12.18 9.30 -23.11
CA PRO A 49 12.70 7.93 -23.14
C PRO A 49 11.62 6.92 -23.55
N ALA A 50 12.06 5.81 -24.13
CA ALA A 50 11.25 4.62 -24.34
C ALA A 50 10.81 3.98 -23.01
N ASN A 51 9.69 3.27 -23.01
CA ASN A 51 9.18 2.48 -21.89
C ASN A 51 9.01 3.23 -20.56
N VAL A 52 8.64 4.52 -20.61
CA VAL A 52 8.33 5.27 -19.38
C VAL A 52 6.84 5.19 -19.06
N ASP A 53 6.51 5.15 -17.77
CA ASP A 53 5.15 5.21 -17.28
C ASP A 53 5.10 6.14 -16.06
N CYS A 54 4.71 7.37 -16.30
CA CYS A 54 4.81 8.46 -15.35
C CYS A 54 3.42 8.95 -14.95
N VAL A 55 3.12 8.85 -13.66
CA VAL A 55 1.85 9.28 -13.09
C VAL A 55 2.04 10.47 -12.15
N ARG A 56 1.13 11.44 -12.22
CA ARG A 56 1.01 12.56 -11.27
C ARG A 56 -0.44 12.79 -10.90
N VAL A 57 -0.67 13.08 -9.62
CA VAL A 57 -1.96 13.58 -9.14
C VAL A 57 -1.80 15.01 -8.67
N ILE A 58 -2.64 15.90 -9.20
CA ILE A 58 -2.75 17.29 -8.77
C ILE A 58 -3.99 17.41 -7.89
N HIS A 59 -3.84 18.07 -6.75
CA HIS A 59 -4.91 18.35 -5.80
C HIS A 59 -5.10 19.86 -5.68
N SER A 60 -6.31 20.33 -5.95
CA SER A 60 -6.70 21.71 -5.72
C SER A 60 -7.29 21.91 -4.34
N ARG A 61 -7.49 23.17 -3.94
CA ARG A 61 -8.30 23.49 -2.76
C ARG A 61 -9.77 23.11 -3.01
N PRO A 62 -10.58 22.91 -1.95
CA PRO A 62 -12.01 22.75 -2.10
C PRO A 62 -12.62 23.86 -2.97
N GLN A 63 -13.65 23.52 -3.75
CA GLN A 63 -14.35 24.45 -4.66
C GLN A 63 -13.47 25.05 -5.78
N HIS A 64 -12.39 24.38 -6.16
CA HIS A 64 -11.58 24.77 -7.30
C HIS A 64 -11.48 23.63 -8.31
N ASP A 65 -11.43 23.99 -9.59
CA ASP A 65 -11.14 23.08 -10.69
C ASP A 65 -9.63 23.13 -11.02
N VAL A 66 -9.12 22.07 -11.64
CA VAL A 66 -7.78 22.06 -12.26
C VAL A 66 -7.94 22.11 -13.77
N ILE A 67 -7.32 23.10 -14.42
CA ILE A 67 -7.29 23.24 -15.88
C ILE A 67 -5.88 22.98 -16.38
N VAL A 68 -5.73 22.29 -17.51
CA VAL A 68 -4.44 22.10 -18.20
C VAL A 68 -4.44 22.79 -19.56
N LYS A 69 -3.32 23.41 -19.90
CA LYS A 69 -3.05 23.98 -21.21
C LYS A 69 -1.69 23.53 -21.71
N PHE A 70 -1.64 23.09 -22.96
CA PHE A 70 -0.38 22.82 -23.65
C PHE A 70 0.19 24.11 -24.23
N HIS A 71 1.52 24.23 -24.24
CA HIS A 71 2.24 25.36 -24.82
C HIS A 71 3.46 24.89 -25.63
N HIS A 72 3.89 25.72 -26.59
CA HIS A 72 5.12 25.59 -27.37
C HIS A 72 5.21 24.39 -28.32
N VAL A 73 5.09 23.16 -27.81
CA VAL A 73 5.29 21.93 -28.57
C VAL A 73 4.44 20.78 -28.04
N PHE A 74 3.96 19.96 -28.97
CA PHE A 74 3.28 18.71 -28.71
C PHE A 74 3.61 17.73 -29.84
N GLN A 75 4.45 16.75 -29.53
CA GLN A 75 4.91 15.71 -30.45
C GLN A 75 5.04 14.42 -29.66
N ILE A 76 3.99 13.62 -29.71
CA ILE A 76 3.96 12.25 -29.20
C ILE A 76 3.74 11.35 -30.42
N GLU A 77 4.19 10.11 -30.37
CA GLU A 77 3.97 9.14 -31.45
C GLU A 77 2.51 9.17 -31.94
N SER A 78 2.33 9.25 -33.27
CA SER A 78 0.99 9.24 -33.86
C SER A 78 0.50 7.80 -34.02
N THR A 79 -0.82 7.61 -34.07
CA THR A 79 -1.33 6.28 -34.38
C THR A 79 -1.21 6.00 -35.88
N TYR A 80 -0.56 4.89 -36.23
CA TYR A 80 -0.35 4.45 -37.60
C TYR A 80 -1.62 3.92 -38.28
N ASP A 81 -2.53 3.35 -37.50
CA ASP A 81 -3.77 2.81 -38.02
C ASP A 81 -4.81 3.93 -38.21
N LYS A 82 -5.51 3.90 -39.36
CA LYS A 82 -6.75 4.65 -39.54
C LYS A 82 -7.79 4.03 -38.61
N ILE A 83 -7.77 4.49 -37.36
CA ILE A 83 -8.61 3.94 -36.32
C ILE A 83 -10.09 4.23 -36.64
N GLU A 84 -10.86 3.16 -36.78
CA GLU A 84 -12.32 3.19 -36.66
C GLU A 84 -12.69 3.74 -35.28
N ALA A 85 -13.73 4.58 -35.21
CA ALA A 85 -14.14 5.30 -34.01
C ALA A 85 -14.00 4.49 -32.71
N GLY A 86 -12.98 4.80 -31.89
CA GLY A 86 -12.85 4.25 -30.53
C GLY A 86 -11.48 3.71 -30.09
N GLN A 87 -10.44 3.65 -30.92
CA GLN A 87 -9.08 3.36 -30.40
C GLN A 87 -8.36 4.65 -30.04
N GLU A 88 -8.06 4.80 -28.75
CA GLU A 88 -7.41 5.97 -28.18
C GLU A 88 -5.90 5.68 -28.05
N CYS A 89 -5.05 6.35 -28.83
CA CYS A 89 -3.59 6.41 -28.70
C CYS A 89 -2.96 5.16 -28.05
N PRO A 90 -2.84 4.04 -28.77
CA PRO A 90 -2.51 2.73 -28.20
C PRO A 90 -1.04 2.58 -27.78
N ASN A 91 -0.16 3.34 -28.42
CA ASN A 91 1.27 3.33 -28.18
C ASN A 91 1.60 4.41 -27.14
N ASP A 92 2.24 5.50 -27.56
CA ASP A 92 2.53 6.64 -26.69
C ASP A 92 1.32 7.54 -26.48
N PHE A 93 1.14 8.02 -25.25
CA PHE A 93 0.06 8.95 -24.94
C PHE A 93 0.31 9.78 -23.69
N ILE A 94 -0.38 10.92 -23.62
CA ILE A 94 -0.73 11.58 -22.37
C ILE A 94 -2.23 11.52 -22.12
N GLU A 95 -2.59 11.11 -20.90
CA GLU A 95 -3.97 10.93 -20.46
C GLU A 95 -4.27 11.79 -19.23
N PHE A 96 -5.50 12.32 -19.19
CA PHE A 96 -6.03 13.15 -18.11
C PHE A 96 -7.35 12.58 -17.61
N ARG A 97 -7.48 12.42 -16.29
CA ARG A 97 -8.69 11.89 -15.63
C ARG A 97 -9.15 12.80 -14.50
N ASP A 98 -10.46 12.95 -14.37
CA ASP A 98 -11.09 13.78 -13.34
C ASP A 98 -11.24 13.00 -12.04
N GLY A 99 -10.20 13.04 -11.20
CA GLY A 99 -10.12 12.27 -9.96
C GLY A 99 -8.67 11.96 -9.57
N ARG A 100 -8.50 11.07 -8.58
CA ARG A 100 -7.19 10.71 -8.01
C ARG A 100 -6.57 9.43 -8.58
N TYR A 101 -7.29 8.69 -9.41
CA TYR A 101 -6.93 7.31 -9.77
C TYR A 101 -6.98 7.08 -11.29
N GLY A 102 -6.30 6.04 -11.76
CA GLY A 102 -6.33 5.66 -13.17
C GLY A 102 -7.70 5.12 -13.64
N PHE A 103 -8.59 4.76 -12.72
CA PHE A 103 -9.99 4.43 -13.03
C PHE A 103 -10.95 5.62 -12.94
N SER A 104 -10.47 6.82 -12.60
CA SER A 104 -11.29 8.03 -12.59
C SER A 104 -11.81 8.37 -14.00
N PRO A 105 -12.95 9.09 -14.12
CA PRO A 105 -13.52 9.46 -15.42
C PRO A 105 -12.49 10.05 -16.37
N LEU A 106 -12.41 9.50 -17.59
CA LEU A 106 -11.50 9.99 -18.62
C LEU A 106 -11.94 11.37 -19.09
N ILE A 107 -11.06 12.36 -18.97
CA ILE A 107 -11.25 13.67 -19.59
C ILE A 107 -10.83 13.57 -21.05
N ALA A 108 -9.57 13.19 -21.30
CA ALA A 108 -9.03 13.05 -22.64
C ALA A 108 -7.72 12.24 -22.63
N ARG A 109 -7.42 11.65 -23.80
CA ARG A 109 -6.12 11.06 -24.14
C ARG A 109 -5.62 11.68 -25.44
N PHE A 110 -4.33 12.00 -25.50
CA PHE A 110 -3.71 12.66 -26.66
C PHE A 110 -2.40 11.99 -27.09
N CYS A 111 -2.17 12.02 -28.39
CA CYS A 111 -0.96 11.56 -29.08
C CYS A 111 -0.86 12.26 -30.45
N GLY A 112 0.21 12.03 -31.19
CA GLY A 112 0.49 12.71 -32.45
C GLY A 112 1.15 14.10 -32.28
N ASP A 113 1.14 14.88 -33.34
CA ASP A 113 1.84 16.17 -33.46
C ASP A 113 0.89 17.39 -33.47
N ARG A 114 -0.41 17.14 -33.39
CA ARG A 114 -1.43 18.20 -33.38
C ARG A 114 -1.67 18.67 -31.96
N MET A 115 -1.42 19.96 -31.74
CA MET A 115 -1.69 20.62 -30.47
C MET A 115 -3.13 20.37 -29.99
N PRO A 116 -3.34 19.83 -28.77
CA PRO A 116 -4.68 19.62 -28.23
C PRO A 116 -5.46 20.93 -28.09
N LYS A 117 -6.65 21.00 -28.73
CA LYS A 117 -7.55 22.18 -28.67
C LYS A 117 -8.63 22.07 -27.60
N ARG A 118 -8.86 20.87 -27.06
CA ARG A 118 -9.89 20.59 -26.07
C ARG A 118 -9.48 21.18 -24.71
N GLU A 119 -10.40 21.87 -24.04
CA GLU A 119 -10.18 22.27 -22.64
C GLU A 119 -10.10 21.01 -21.76
N ILE A 120 -9.00 20.88 -21.03
CA ILE A 120 -8.82 19.83 -20.03
C ILE A 120 -9.17 20.48 -18.69
N ARG A 121 -10.31 20.10 -18.12
CA ARG A 121 -10.80 20.62 -16.84
C ARG A 121 -11.25 19.46 -15.97
N ALA A 122 -10.64 19.32 -14.80
CA ALA A 122 -11.07 18.42 -13.74
C ALA A 122 -11.90 19.19 -12.72
N VAL A 123 -13.18 18.84 -12.57
CA VAL A 123 -14.11 19.51 -11.65
C VAL A 123 -14.16 18.87 -10.27
N SER A 124 -13.59 17.67 -10.10
CA SER A 124 -13.49 17.01 -8.79
C SER A 124 -12.50 17.69 -7.84
N GLY A 125 -11.69 18.63 -8.34
CA GLY A 125 -10.54 19.18 -7.64
C GLY A 125 -9.30 18.25 -7.64
N PHE A 126 -9.41 17.08 -8.28
CA PHE A 126 -8.29 16.17 -8.50
C PHE A 126 -8.08 15.95 -9.98
N LEU A 127 -6.84 16.05 -10.41
CA LEU A 127 -6.45 15.70 -11.78
C LEU A 127 -5.38 14.63 -11.73
N TRP A 128 -5.72 13.46 -12.25
CA TRP A 128 -4.76 12.38 -12.46
C TRP A 128 -4.24 12.47 -13.90
N ILE A 129 -2.91 12.44 -14.03
CA ILE A 129 -2.18 12.61 -15.28
C ILE A 129 -1.28 11.38 -15.45
N ARG A 130 -1.31 10.74 -16.62
CA ARG A 130 -0.39 9.65 -16.99
C ARG A 130 0.23 9.92 -18.35
N PHE A 131 1.55 9.90 -18.41
CA PHE A 131 2.30 9.82 -19.66
C PHE A 131 2.93 8.45 -19.77
N ARG A 132 2.65 7.74 -20.86
CA ARG A 132 3.20 6.41 -21.15
C ARG A 132 3.85 6.42 -22.51
N SER A 133 5.04 5.82 -22.62
CA SER A 133 5.68 5.50 -23.88
C SER A 133 5.94 3.99 -24.03
N ASP A 134 5.99 3.54 -25.28
CA ASP A 134 6.33 2.19 -25.67
C ASP A 134 7.85 2.07 -25.99
N PRO A 135 8.34 0.91 -26.47
CA PRO A 135 9.75 0.70 -26.75
C PRO A 135 10.35 1.48 -27.95
N MET A 136 9.56 2.16 -28.77
CA MET A 136 10.00 2.75 -30.03
C MET A 136 9.43 4.15 -30.26
N LEU A 137 10.02 4.86 -31.23
CA LEU A 137 9.46 6.07 -31.83
C LEU A 137 9.28 7.22 -30.84
N GLU A 138 10.40 7.64 -30.25
CA GLU A 138 10.43 8.75 -29.33
C GLU A 138 10.50 10.10 -30.06
N TYR A 139 9.72 11.07 -29.55
CA TYR A 139 9.62 12.42 -30.09
C TYR A 139 9.91 13.46 -29.00
N GLN A 140 9.87 14.74 -29.37
CA GLN A 140 10.17 15.86 -28.45
C GLN A 140 9.21 15.93 -27.24
N GLY A 141 8.06 15.26 -27.31
CA GLY A 141 7.09 15.21 -26.24
C GLY A 141 6.30 16.50 -26.14
N PHE A 142 6.11 17.02 -24.92
CA PHE A 142 5.19 18.13 -24.69
C PHE A 142 5.63 19.02 -23.54
N SER A 143 5.12 20.26 -23.56
CA SER A 143 5.14 21.16 -22.42
C SER A 143 3.71 21.64 -22.13
N ALA A 144 3.32 21.59 -20.86
CA ALA A 144 2.01 22.01 -20.41
C ALA A 144 2.09 22.74 -19.07
N GLU A 145 1.09 23.56 -18.80
CA GLU A 145 0.87 24.18 -17.50
C GLU A 145 -0.50 23.79 -16.95
N TYR A 146 -0.63 23.75 -15.63
CA TYR A 146 -1.93 23.67 -14.98
C TYR A 146 -2.28 24.95 -14.20
N ALA A 147 -3.57 25.25 -14.10
CA ALA A 147 -4.06 26.34 -13.28
C ALA A 147 -5.18 25.83 -12.36
N ILE A 148 -5.15 26.28 -11.11
CA ILE A 148 -6.24 26.05 -10.17
C ILE A 148 -7.15 27.27 -10.23
N VAL A 149 -8.41 27.07 -10.60
CA VAL A 149 -9.38 28.17 -10.74
C VAL A 149 -10.61 27.93 -9.88
N PRO A 150 -11.32 28.97 -9.41
CA PRO A 150 -12.59 28.79 -8.73
C PRO A 150 -13.57 27.97 -9.57
N SER A 151 -14.18 26.96 -8.96
CA SER A 151 -15.12 26.08 -9.64
C SER A 151 -16.41 26.84 -9.98
N LYS A 152 -16.87 26.66 -11.21
CA LYS A 152 -18.18 27.18 -11.65
C LYS A 152 -19.31 26.21 -11.33
N SER A 153 -18.99 24.93 -11.16
CA SER A 153 -19.94 23.92 -10.74
C SER A 153 -19.94 23.88 -9.22
N GLY A 154 -21.03 24.29 -8.58
CA GLY A 154 -21.26 24.01 -7.15
C GLY A 154 -21.40 22.52 -6.81
N ARG A 155 -20.94 21.62 -7.70
CA ARG A 155 -20.94 20.16 -7.50
C ARG A 155 -19.79 19.84 -6.55
N PHE A 156 -20.14 19.63 -5.29
CA PHE A 156 -19.27 19.01 -4.31
C PHE A 156 -19.62 17.53 -4.26
N ASN A 157 -18.63 16.64 -4.40
CA ASN A 157 -18.82 15.23 -4.10
C ASN A 157 -18.93 15.10 -2.56
N ASN A 158 -20.13 15.28 -2.02
CA ASN A 158 -20.42 15.24 -0.58
C ASN A 158 -20.18 13.86 0.07
N HIS A 159 -19.77 12.85 -0.71
CA HIS A 159 -19.60 11.47 -0.26
C HIS A 159 -18.24 10.90 -0.67
N GLU A 160 -17.18 11.71 -0.71
CA GLU A 160 -15.82 11.14 -0.74
C GLU A 160 -15.64 10.39 0.59
N CYS A 161 -15.82 9.07 0.58
CA CYS A 161 -15.43 8.28 1.72
C CYS A 161 -13.93 8.47 1.94
N LEU A 162 -13.58 8.70 3.20
CA LEU A 162 -12.22 9.02 3.60
C LEU A 162 -11.25 8.01 2.99
N LEU A 163 -10.22 8.51 2.30
CA LEU A 163 -9.10 7.69 1.89
C LEU A 163 -8.44 7.12 3.15
N GLU A 164 -8.68 5.84 3.42
CA GLU A 164 -7.99 5.14 4.49
C GLU A 164 -6.62 4.68 3.98
N TYR A 165 -5.58 5.40 4.42
CA TYR A 165 -4.21 5.00 4.24
C TYR A 165 -3.79 4.10 5.40
N LEU A 166 -3.65 2.81 5.11
CA LEU A 166 -3.22 1.82 6.09
C LEU A 166 -1.77 1.45 5.79
N ASN A 167 -0.87 1.90 6.67
CA ASN A 167 0.54 1.59 6.60
C ASN A 167 0.93 0.70 7.78
N GLY A 168 1.41 -0.50 7.50
CA GLY A 168 1.76 -1.46 8.53
C GLY A 168 2.20 -2.79 7.95
N LEU A 169 2.59 -3.74 8.81
CA LEU A 169 2.93 -5.10 8.38
C LEU A 169 1.69 -5.95 8.13
N ASP A 170 0.56 -5.62 8.73
CA ASP A 170 -0.73 -6.24 8.51
C ASP A 170 -1.87 -5.32 8.96
N GLY A 171 -3.11 -5.68 8.63
CA GLY A 171 -4.29 -4.95 9.09
C GLY A 171 -5.58 -5.45 8.46
N PHE A 172 -6.70 -5.04 9.04
CA PHE A 172 -8.02 -5.38 8.52
C PHE A 172 -8.64 -4.19 7.80
N ILE A 173 -9.30 -4.47 6.68
CA ILE A 173 -10.29 -3.57 6.10
C ILE A 173 -11.67 -4.19 6.28
N ARG A 174 -12.66 -3.36 6.62
CA ARG A 174 -14.05 -3.81 6.78
C ARG A 174 -15.02 -2.76 6.29
N THR A 175 -16.06 -3.18 5.59
CA THR A 175 -17.13 -2.26 5.15
C THR A 175 -17.89 -1.65 6.32
N ARG A 176 -17.98 -2.36 7.45
CA ARG A 176 -18.60 -1.83 8.68
C ARG A 176 -17.90 -0.57 9.20
N ASP A 177 -16.58 -0.47 8.98
CA ASP A 177 -15.77 0.67 9.45
C ASP A 177 -16.06 1.92 8.56
N LEU A 178 -16.65 1.72 7.37
CA LEU A 178 -17.21 2.80 6.54
C LEU A 178 -18.59 3.26 7.02
N ILE A 179 -19.46 2.35 7.49
CA ILE A 179 -20.82 2.68 7.96
C ILE A 179 -20.77 3.74 9.06
N SER A 180 -19.85 3.59 10.01
CA SER A 180 -19.70 4.51 11.14
C SER A 180 -19.37 5.94 10.72
N ASN A 181 -18.80 6.12 9.53
CA ASN A 181 -18.36 7.42 9.02
C ASN A 181 -19.33 8.01 7.98
N LEU A 182 -20.43 7.32 7.66
CA LEU A 182 -21.40 7.79 6.66
C LEU A 182 -22.54 8.63 7.28
N PRO A 183 -23.00 9.68 6.60
CA PRO A 183 -24.20 10.41 7.00
C PRO A 183 -25.44 9.51 7.05
N ILE A 184 -26.29 9.71 8.06
CA ILE A 184 -27.50 8.91 8.33
C ILE A 184 -28.45 8.84 7.12
N ASN A 185 -28.45 9.86 6.25
CA ASN A 185 -29.30 9.95 5.05
C ASN A 185 -28.49 9.93 3.73
N ALA A 186 -27.33 9.28 3.72
CA ALA A 186 -26.51 9.17 2.50
C ALA A 186 -27.29 8.50 1.37
N SER A 187 -27.24 9.11 0.18
CA SER A 187 -27.90 8.62 -1.02
C SER A 187 -27.00 8.80 -2.23
N GLY A 188 -27.20 7.96 -3.25
CA GLY A 188 -26.36 7.94 -4.44
C GLY A 188 -25.31 6.83 -4.40
N THR A 189 -24.26 7.01 -5.20
CA THR A 189 -23.18 6.04 -5.36
C THR A 189 -22.16 6.16 -4.24
N LEU A 190 -21.55 5.05 -3.84
CA LEU A 190 -20.39 5.02 -2.97
C LEU A 190 -19.18 4.49 -3.74
N ASP A 191 -18.06 5.21 -3.70
CA ASP A 191 -16.82 4.81 -4.37
C ASP A 191 -15.64 5.04 -3.41
N CYS A 192 -15.28 4.00 -2.66
CA CYS A 192 -14.27 4.05 -1.60
C CYS A 192 -13.00 3.35 -2.00
N VAL A 193 -11.87 3.87 -1.53
CA VAL A 193 -10.56 3.32 -1.84
C VAL A 193 -9.73 3.24 -0.58
N TRP A 194 -9.33 2.02 -0.23
CA TRP A 194 -8.25 1.80 0.72
C TRP A 194 -6.92 1.80 -0.02
N ARG A 195 -5.95 2.54 0.51
CA ARG A 195 -4.54 2.45 0.08
C ARG A 195 -3.77 1.72 1.16
N LEU A 196 -3.34 0.51 0.83
CA LEU A 196 -2.58 -0.37 1.71
C LEU A 196 -1.10 -0.26 1.33
N ALA A 197 -0.26 0.00 2.32
CA ALA A 197 1.18 0.07 2.14
C ALA A 197 1.91 -0.78 3.18
N VAL A 198 2.88 -1.56 2.71
CA VAL A 198 3.84 -2.29 3.53
C VAL A 198 5.25 -1.76 3.24
N PRO A 199 6.25 -2.04 4.08
CA PRO A 199 7.64 -1.66 3.78
C PRO A 199 8.11 -2.21 2.42
N SER A 200 8.98 -1.48 1.74
CA SER A 200 9.34 -1.71 0.32
C SER A 200 9.99 -3.06 0.02
N ASN A 201 10.52 -3.75 1.03
CA ASN A 201 11.09 -5.09 0.91
C ASN A 201 10.04 -6.21 0.98
N PHE A 202 8.78 -5.86 1.23
CA PHE A 202 7.66 -6.80 1.30
C PHE A 202 6.65 -6.58 0.18
N LYS A 203 5.83 -7.61 0.00
CA LYS A 203 4.70 -7.68 -0.91
C LYS A 203 3.42 -7.81 -0.09
N ILE A 204 2.27 -7.56 -0.71
CA ILE A 204 0.97 -7.61 -0.01
C ILE A 204 0.18 -8.86 -0.39
N ALA A 205 -0.12 -9.70 0.60
CA ALA A 205 -1.14 -10.75 0.53
C ALA A 205 -2.44 -10.21 1.12
N PHE A 206 -3.54 -10.43 0.41
CA PHE A 206 -4.87 -9.95 0.77
C PHE A 206 -5.80 -11.14 0.97
N TYR A 207 -6.03 -11.49 2.22
CA TYR A 207 -6.81 -12.65 2.62
C TYR A 207 -8.26 -12.26 2.88
N VAL A 208 -9.18 -12.75 2.05
CA VAL A 208 -10.60 -12.48 2.20
C VAL A 208 -11.15 -13.37 3.30
N LYS A 209 -11.71 -12.77 4.36
CA LYS A 209 -12.30 -13.51 5.49
C LYS A 209 -13.81 -13.59 5.37
N GLU A 210 -14.44 -12.51 4.93
CA GLU A 210 -15.87 -12.42 4.71
C GLU A 210 -16.12 -11.62 3.44
N PHE A 211 -17.03 -12.11 2.59
CA PHE A 211 -17.42 -11.41 1.38
C PHE A 211 -18.88 -11.68 1.05
N GLN A 212 -19.71 -10.66 1.20
CA GLN A 212 -21.10 -10.67 0.81
C GLN A 212 -21.43 -9.30 0.22
N LEU A 213 -21.53 -9.23 -1.10
CA LEU A 213 -21.94 -8.03 -1.83
C LEU A 213 -23.40 -8.17 -2.24
N LYS A 214 -24.24 -7.19 -1.88
CA LYS A 214 -25.68 -7.27 -2.16
C LYS A 214 -26.01 -7.04 -3.64
N SER A 215 -27.11 -7.66 -4.07
CA SER A 215 -27.77 -7.50 -5.37
C SER A 215 -27.85 -6.05 -5.84
N PRO A 216 -27.64 -5.79 -7.14
CA PRO A 216 -27.45 -6.78 -8.20
C PRO A 216 -26.03 -7.37 -8.22
N ASN A 217 -25.94 -8.69 -8.39
CA ASN A 217 -24.67 -9.42 -8.57
C ASN A 217 -24.07 -9.20 -9.99
N GLN A 218 -24.42 -8.08 -10.61
CA GLN A 218 -23.82 -7.65 -11.85
C GLN A 218 -22.55 -6.89 -11.46
N CYS A 219 -21.38 -7.51 -11.66
CA CYS A 219 -20.04 -6.94 -11.46
C CYS A 219 -19.77 -5.61 -12.22
N ALA A 220 -20.80 -5.03 -12.86
CA ALA A 220 -20.81 -3.71 -13.45
C ALA A 220 -21.37 -2.63 -12.52
N GLN A 221 -22.25 -2.98 -11.57
CA GLN A 221 -22.96 -2.02 -10.71
C GLN A 221 -22.43 -1.99 -9.28
N ASN A 222 -22.14 -3.15 -8.71
CA ASN A 222 -21.53 -3.27 -7.39
C ASN A 222 -20.30 -4.17 -7.51
N PHE A 223 -19.15 -3.72 -7.00
CA PHE A 223 -17.94 -4.53 -7.07
C PHE A 223 -16.89 -4.13 -6.03
N VAL A 224 -15.94 -5.05 -5.82
CA VAL A 224 -14.64 -4.77 -5.20
C VAL A 224 -13.55 -5.04 -6.23
N GLU A 225 -12.67 -4.08 -6.44
CA GLU A 225 -11.47 -4.23 -7.28
C GLU A 225 -10.21 -4.15 -6.43
N VAL A 226 -9.23 -4.99 -6.76
CA VAL A 226 -7.93 -5.00 -6.11
C VAL A 226 -6.87 -4.69 -7.17
N TYR A 227 -6.10 -3.64 -6.95
CA TYR A 227 -5.00 -3.20 -7.81
C TYR A 227 -3.65 -3.39 -7.10
N SER A 228 -2.59 -3.63 -7.86
CA SER A 228 -1.23 -3.82 -7.35
C SER A 228 -0.36 -2.63 -7.70
N GLY A 229 0.24 -2.00 -6.69
CA GLY A 229 1.19 -0.89 -6.85
C GLY A 229 0.51 0.44 -7.15
N ASP A 230 -0.24 0.53 -8.25
CA ASP A 230 -0.98 1.73 -8.62
C ASP A 230 -2.39 1.39 -9.14
N THR A 231 -3.08 2.37 -9.72
CA THR A 231 -4.43 2.22 -10.31
C THR A 231 -4.45 2.53 -11.80
N SER A 232 -3.28 2.61 -12.43
CA SER A 232 -3.08 3.07 -13.81
C SER A 232 -3.65 2.06 -14.81
N ASP A 233 -3.48 0.78 -14.50
CA ASP A 233 -3.89 -0.35 -15.34
C ASP A 233 -5.09 -1.09 -14.77
N LYS A 234 -5.45 -2.21 -15.41
CA LYS A 234 -6.58 -3.05 -14.98
C LYS A 234 -6.31 -3.65 -13.59
N PRO A 235 -7.37 -3.82 -12.76
CA PRO A 235 -7.21 -4.46 -11.46
C PRO A 235 -6.74 -5.91 -11.61
N LEU A 236 -5.99 -6.40 -10.62
CA LEU A 236 -5.61 -7.82 -10.50
C LEU A 236 -6.85 -8.72 -10.46
N ARG A 237 -7.87 -8.28 -9.72
CA ARG A 237 -9.15 -8.99 -9.56
C ARG A 237 -10.29 -7.99 -9.39
N ARG A 238 -11.45 -8.38 -9.92
CA ARG A 238 -12.75 -7.77 -9.64
C ARG A 238 -13.66 -8.83 -9.04
N PHE A 239 -14.29 -8.53 -7.91
CA PHE A 239 -15.19 -9.39 -7.17
C PHE A 239 -16.60 -8.81 -7.13
N CYS A 240 -17.61 -9.68 -7.23
CA CYS A 240 -18.99 -9.40 -6.90
C CYS A 240 -19.69 -10.69 -6.44
N GLY A 241 -20.91 -10.59 -5.90
CA GLY A 241 -21.65 -11.74 -5.38
C GLY A 241 -21.26 -12.12 -3.95
N LEU A 242 -21.11 -13.42 -3.68
CA LEU A 242 -21.04 -13.97 -2.31
C LEU A 242 -19.70 -14.63 -1.96
N THR A 243 -18.75 -14.68 -2.89
CA THR A 243 -17.44 -15.27 -2.63
C THR A 243 -16.35 -14.46 -3.34
N ALA A 244 -15.19 -14.39 -2.71
CA ALA A 244 -13.99 -13.81 -3.27
C ALA A 244 -12.78 -14.61 -2.79
N ASN A 245 -11.78 -14.74 -3.66
CA ASN A 245 -10.55 -15.48 -3.36
C ASN A 245 -9.46 -14.52 -2.85
N ASP A 246 -8.46 -15.07 -2.18
CA ASP A 246 -7.28 -14.34 -1.75
C ASP A 246 -6.51 -13.77 -2.95
N VAL A 247 -5.88 -12.60 -2.76
CA VAL A 247 -5.12 -11.90 -3.81
C VAL A 247 -3.69 -11.65 -3.34
N PHE A 248 -2.72 -12.02 -4.16
CA PHE A 248 -1.30 -11.78 -3.89
C PHE A 248 -0.78 -10.72 -4.85
N SER A 249 -0.46 -9.53 -4.32
CA SER A 249 0.19 -8.46 -5.07
C SER A 249 1.70 -8.69 -5.12
N PRO A 250 2.37 -8.47 -6.27
CA PRO A 250 3.82 -8.42 -6.34
C PRO A 250 4.42 -7.11 -5.81
N SER A 251 3.60 -6.10 -5.52
CA SER A 251 4.01 -4.77 -5.05
C SER A 251 3.88 -4.61 -3.53
N ASN A 252 4.59 -3.62 -2.98
CA ASN A 252 4.48 -3.17 -1.59
C ASN A 252 3.33 -2.19 -1.35
N GLU A 253 2.62 -1.78 -2.40
CA GLU A 253 1.37 -1.03 -2.31
C GLU A 253 0.22 -1.80 -2.98
N MET A 254 -0.99 -1.60 -2.48
CA MET A 254 -2.21 -2.20 -3.00
C MET A 254 -3.37 -1.21 -2.83
N PHE A 255 -4.20 -1.08 -3.85
CA PHE A 255 -5.42 -0.28 -3.80
C PHE A 255 -6.63 -1.19 -3.84
N VAL A 256 -7.53 -1.06 -2.87
CA VAL A 256 -8.78 -1.81 -2.83
C VAL A 256 -9.91 -0.81 -3.04
N ARG A 257 -10.54 -0.87 -4.21
CA ARG A 257 -11.68 -0.02 -4.57
C ARG A 257 -12.97 -0.76 -4.31
N PHE A 258 -13.87 -0.18 -3.53
CA PHE A 258 -15.20 -0.68 -3.26
C PHE A 258 -16.23 0.29 -3.82
N TYR A 259 -17.04 -0.22 -4.75
CA TYR A 259 -18.04 0.57 -5.45
C TYR A 259 -19.43 -0.01 -5.23
N LEU A 260 -20.37 0.86 -4.86
CA LEU A 260 -21.80 0.57 -4.83
C LEU A 260 -22.55 1.62 -5.65
N SER A 261 -23.49 1.18 -6.48
CA SER A 261 -24.39 2.07 -7.20
C SER A 261 -25.37 2.80 -6.27
N ASP A 262 -25.69 2.18 -5.11
CA ASP A 262 -26.57 2.73 -4.09
C ASP A 262 -26.00 2.43 -2.69
N VAL A 263 -25.63 3.50 -1.96
CA VAL A 263 -25.09 3.46 -0.58
C VAL A 263 -25.99 2.64 0.36
N ARG A 264 -27.31 2.60 0.14
CA ARG A 264 -28.22 1.83 1.01
C ARG A 264 -27.93 0.32 1.01
N SER A 265 -27.29 -0.19 -0.03
CA SER A 265 -26.88 -1.60 -0.14
C SER A 265 -25.80 -1.99 0.87
N LEU A 266 -25.16 -0.99 1.51
CA LEU A 266 -24.07 -1.20 2.48
C LEU A 266 -24.57 -1.86 3.77
N ASN A 267 -25.81 -1.62 4.19
CA ASN A 267 -26.44 -2.29 5.35
C ASN A 267 -26.53 -3.81 5.21
N THR A 268 -26.50 -4.31 3.98
CA THR A 268 -26.58 -5.73 3.65
C THR A 268 -25.29 -6.25 2.99
N THR A 269 -24.23 -5.43 3.00
CA THR A 269 -22.92 -5.78 2.44
C THR A 269 -21.93 -5.99 3.58
N SER A 270 -21.32 -7.17 3.63
CA SER A 270 -20.32 -7.50 4.63
C SER A 270 -19.05 -7.95 3.95
N ILE A 271 -18.01 -7.12 4.01
CA ILE A 271 -16.69 -7.45 3.49
C ILE A 271 -15.69 -7.24 4.62
N SER A 272 -14.86 -8.25 4.86
CA SER A 272 -13.76 -8.21 5.81
C SER A 272 -12.56 -8.93 5.20
N ALA A 273 -11.42 -8.27 5.16
CA ALA A 273 -10.19 -8.84 4.64
C ALA A 273 -8.99 -8.42 5.49
N LEU A 274 -8.03 -9.34 5.60
CA LEU A 274 -6.74 -9.14 6.26
C LEU A 274 -5.68 -8.92 5.17
N PHE A 275 -5.06 -7.74 5.15
CA PHE A 275 -3.84 -7.56 4.37
C PHE A 275 -2.63 -7.92 5.24
N SER A 276 -1.61 -8.48 4.62
CA SER A 276 -0.40 -8.93 5.30
C SER A 276 0.82 -8.77 4.41
N SER A 277 1.91 -8.31 5.01
CA SER A 277 3.23 -8.27 4.40
C SER A 277 3.81 -9.68 4.32
N TYR A 278 4.30 -10.03 3.14
CA TYR A 278 5.03 -11.28 2.91
C TYR A 278 6.19 -11.05 1.95
N THR A 279 7.16 -11.94 1.95
CA THR A 279 8.23 -12.00 0.96
C THR A 279 8.36 -13.42 0.42
N ARG A 280 8.91 -13.58 -0.79
CA ARG A 280 9.15 -14.90 -1.38
C ARG A 280 10.63 -15.24 -1.30
N LEU A 281 10.97 -16.20 -0.44
CA LEU A 281 12.33 -16.69 -0.26
C LEU A 281 12.29 -18.21 -0.12
N LYS A 282 13.23 -18.90 -0.78
CA LYS A 282 13.36 -20.37 -0.67
C LYS A 282 13.56 -20.82 0.79
N ASN A 283 14.31 -20.03 1.56
CA ASN A 283 14.58 -20.25 2.96
C ASN A 283 14.33 -18.96 3.74
N CYS A 284 13.39 -18.98 4.68
CA CYS A 284 13.10 -17.85 5.58
C CYS A 284 14.13 -17.73 6.71
N THR A 285 15.41 -18.01 6.43
CA THR A 285 16.50 -18.09 7.42
C THR A 285 17.06 -16.72 7.82
N GLN A 286 16.59 -15.64 7.19
CA GLN A 286 16.95 -14.29 7.58
C GLN A 286 16.37 -13.97 8.97
N GLU A 287 17.14 -13.26 9.80
CA GLU A 287 16.65 -12.81 11.10
C GLU A 287 15.37 -11.99 10.95
N GLY A 288 14.37 -12.29 11.77
CA GLY A 288 13.10 -11.57 11.78
C GLY A 288 12.05 -12.04 10.77
N LEU A 289 12.23 -13.18 10.09
CA LEU A 289 11.20 -13.81 9.26
C LEU A 289 10.67 -15.12 9.88
N PHE A 290 9.43 -15.48 9.50
CA PHE A 290 8.75 -16.72 9.84
C PHE A 290 8.32 -17.43 8.55
N ALA A 291 8.49 -18.75 8.49
CA ALA A 291 8.19 -19.55 7.31
C ALA A 291 6.72 -20.03 7.31
N CYS A 292 5.98 -19.73 6.23
CA CYS A 292 4.61 -20.18 6.07
C CYS A 292 4.47 -21.66 5.66
N GLY A 293 5.59 -22.37 5.51
CA GLY A 293 5.64 -23.78 5.09
C GLY A 293 5.71 -23.98 3.57
N ASP A 294 5.87 -22.89 2.84
CA ASP A 294 6.17 -22.80 1.41
C ASP A 294 7.28 -21.75 1.20
N GLU A 295 7.49 -21.28 -0.04
CA GLU A 295 8.44 -20.20 -0.32
C GLU A 295 7.96 -18.81 0.16
N ASN A 296 6.84 -18.70 0.88
CA ASN A 296 6.37 -17.44 1.46
C ASN A 296 6.84 -17.31 2.91
N CYS A 297 7.38 -16.14 3.22
CA CYS A 297 7.80 -15.75 4.55
C CYS A 297 7.05 -14.50 4.99
N VAL A 298 6.65 -14.44 6.26
CA VAL A 298 6.08 -13.22 6.88
C VAL A 298 7.06 -12.69 7.94
N PRO A 299 6.99 -11.40 8.33
CA PRO A 299 7.72 -10.91 9.49
C PRO A 299 7.43 -11.76 10.74
N LYS A 300 8.46 -12.07 11.52
CA LYS A 300 8.33 -12.88 12.75
C LYS A 300 7.41 -12.23 13.78
N SER A 301 7.27 -10.90 13.77
CA SER A 301 6.30 -10.17 14.59
C SER A 301 4.84 -10.45 14.24
N LEU A 302 4.58 -11.02 13.06
CA LEU A 302 3.24 -11.46 12.65
C LEU A 302 2.95 -12.91 13.03
N ALA A 303 3.96 -13.69 13.43
CA ALA A 303 3.72 -15.04 13.93
C ALA A 303 3.18 -14.97 15.36
N CYS A 304 2.15 -15.76 15.64
CA CYS A 304 1.54 -15.85 16.97
C CYS A 304 0.93 -14.54 17.48
N ASN A 305 0.41 -13.72 16.56
CA ASN A 305 -0.20 -12.42 16.88
C ASN A 305 -1.75 -12.51 16.94
N GLY A 306 -2.32 -13.71 16.78
CA GLY A 306 -3.76 -13.96 16.73
C GLY A 306 -4.39 -13.68 15.36
N ARG A 307 -3.60 -13.46 14.30
CA ARG A 307 -4.08 -13.19 12.94
C ARG A 307 -3.41 -14.15 11.95
N PRO A 308 -4.18 -14.85 11.10
CA PRO A 308 -3.62 -15.80 10.15
C PRO A 308 -3.01 -15.07 8.94
N ASN A 309 -1.75 -14.67 9.07
CA ASN A 309 -0.94 -13.99 8.05
C ASN A 309 -0.30 -14.98 7.06
N CYS A 310 -0.22 -16.27 7.41
CA CYS A 310 0.14 -17.35 6.49
C CYS A 310 -1.09 -18.09 5.91
N PRO A 311 -0.94 -18.75 4.74
CA PRO A 311 -1.93 -19.69 4.23
C PRO A 311 -2.34 -20.71 5.30
N TYR A 312 -3.66 -20.92 5.44
CA TYR A 312 -4.27 -21.81 6.44
C TYR A 312 -3.96 -21.46 7.91
N GLY A 313 -3.43 -20.26 8.18
CA GLY A 313 -3.10 -19.78 9.52
C GLY A 313 -1.99 -20.55 10.21
N ARG A 314 -1.00 -21.06 9.46
CA ARG A 314 0.10 -21.87 10.02
C ARG A 314 0.90 -21.13 11.09
N ASP A 315 1.09 -19.84 10.88
CA ASP A 315 1.75 -18.89 11.79
C ASP A 315 1.09 -18.81 13.18
N GLU A 316 -0.15 -19.25 13.30
CA GLU A 316 -0.91 -19.22 14.56
C GLU A 316 -1.12 -20.61 15.20
N ARG A 317 -0.71 -21.69 14.52
CA ARG A 317 -1.00 -23.07 15.00
C ARG A 317 0.00 -23.59 16.03
N VAL A 318 1.25 -23.15 15.94
CA VAL A 318 2.34 -23.62 16.82
C VAL A 318 2.99 -22.41 17.47
N CYS A 319 2.24 -21.80 18.36
CA CYS A 319 2.74 -20.78 19.26
C CYS A 319 3.21 -21.50 20.51
N SER A 320 4.51 -21.49 20.75
CA SER A 320 5.06 -21.93 22.03
C SER A 320 4.53 -21.00 23.11
N VAL A 321 3.37 -21.36 23.68
CA VAL A 321 2.80 -20.69 24.84
C VAL A 321 3.74 -20.97 26.00
N GLY A 322 4.56 -19.98 26.36
CA GLY A 322 5.26 -19.94 27.64
C GLY A 322 6.53 -20.79 27.75
N GLN A 323 7.61 -20.40 27.09
CA GLN A 323 8.96 -20.64 27.63
C GLN A 323 9.60 -19.37 28.23
N ASP A 324 9.05 -18.19 27.96
CA ASP A 324 9.59 -16.94 28.51
C ASP A 324 9.23 -16.75 29.99
N THR A 325 8.16 -17.33 30.52
CA THR A 325 7.82 -17.17 31.94
C THR A 325 8.73 -18.00 32.84
N ILE A 326 9.07 -19.24 32.47
CA ILE A 326 9.98 -20.08 33.26
C ILE A 326 11.41 -19.55 33.17
N PHE A 327 11.88 -19.17 31.97
CA PHE A 327 13.20 -18.58 31.83
C PHE A 327 13.31 -17.19 32.45
N ASN A 328 12.29 -16.32 32.35
CA ASN A 328 12.30 -15.02 33.05
C ASN A 328 12.14 -15.17 34.56
N PHE A 329 11.45 -16.21 35.05
CA PHE A 329 11.39 -16.51 36.48
C PHE A 329 12.74 -17.04 36.99
N LEU A 330 13.38 -17.95 36.25
CA LEU A 330 14.72 -18.47 36.56
C LEU A 330 15.82 -17.42 36.39
N ALA A 331 15.64 -16.44 35.50
CA ALA A 331 16.55 -15.30 35.30
C ALA A 331 16.22 -14.09 36.20
N SER A 332 15.11 -14.10 36.93
CA SER A 332 14.80 -13.08 37.93
C SER A 332 15.66 -13.28 39.18
N GLY A 333 16.09 -12.18 39.82
CA GLY A 333 16.88 -12.22 41.07
C GLY A 333 16.19 -12.89 42.27
N PHE A 334 14.96 -13.39 42.10
CA PHE A 334 14.20 -14.15 43.10
C PHE A 334 14.42 -15.67 43.03
N ALA A 335 15.02 -16.19 41.97
CA ALA A 335 15.37 -17.61 41.83
C ALA A 335 16.11 -18.19 43.06
N PRO A 336 17.15 -17.54 43.63
CA PRO A 336 17.83 -18.06 44.83
C PRO A 336 16.94 -18.06 46.08
N LEU A 337 16.03 -17.10 46.24
CA LEU A 337 15.11 -17.04 47.40
C LEU A 337 14.09 -18.18 47.37
N VAL A 338 13.56 -18.49 46.19
CA VAL A 338 12.60 -19.61 46.01
C VAL A 338 13.29 -20.95 46.25
N SER A 339 14.53 -21.12 45.80
CA SER A 339 15.34 -22.31 46.09
C SER A 339 15.60 -22.49 47.59
N ILE A 340 15.90 -21.42 48.33
CA ILE A 340 16.11 -21.47 49.79
C ILE A 340 14.82 -21.90 50.51
N ILE A 341 13.67 -21.34 50.14
CA ILE A 341 12.38 -21.70 50.73
C ILE A 341 12.08 -23.20 50.52
N PHE A 342 12.34 -23.72 49.32
CA PHE A 342 12.14 -25.13 49.02
C PHE A 342 13.06 -26.05 49.83
N ILE A 343 14.34 -25.67 50.01
CA ILE A 343 15.29 -26.42 50.83
C ILE A 343 14.84 -26.41 52.30
N VAL A 344 14.42 -25.26 52.83
CA VAL A 344 13.92 -25.16 54.22
C VAL A 344 12.70 -26.03 54.42
N LEU A 345 11.74 -26.03 53.48
CA LEU A 345 10.56 -26.89 53.55
C LEU A 345 10.93 -28.38 53.52
N ILE A 346 11.86 -28.79 52.66
CA ILE A 346 12.34 -30.17 52.62
C ILE A 346 13.04 -30.55 53.93
N VAL A 347 13.88 -29.69 54.48
CA VAL A 347 14.58 -29.92 55.76
C VAL A 347 13.57 -30.01 56.91
N VAL A 348 12.57 -29.14 56.96
CA VAL A 348 11.50 -29.20 57.98
C VAL A 348 10.69 -30.47 57.83
N SER A 349 10.32 -30.87 56.61
CA SER A 349 9.61 -32.13 56.37
C SER A 349 10.45 -33.35 56.78
N LEU A 350 11.75 -33.37 56.49
CA LEU A 350 12.67 -34.44 56.91
C LEU A 350 12.86 -34.47 58.42
N ILE A 351 12.95 -33.31 59.08
CA ILE A 351 13.03 -33.21 60.55
C ILE A 351 11.72 -33.71 61.17
N CYS A 352 10.56 -33.31 60.66
CA CYS A 352 9.25 -33.83 61.08
C CYS A 352 9.16 -35.34 60.89
N PHE A 353 9.62 -35.88 59.75
CA PHE A 353 9.66 -37.33 59.53
C PHE A 353 10.58 -38.04 60.53
N TYR A 354 11.72 -37.44 60.86
CA TYR A 354 12.70 -37.98 61.79
C TYR A 354 12.21 -37.95 63.25
N THR A 355 11.52 -36.88 63.66
CA THR A 355 10.93 -36.76 65.01
C THR A 355 9.72 -37.67 65.19
N ILE A 356 8.86 -37.81 64.17
CA ILE A 356 7.76 -38.80 64.19
C ILE A 356 8.31 -40.22 64.31
N ARG A 357 9.41 -40.54 63.61
CA ARG A 357 10.04 -41.87 63.68
C ARG A 357 10.70 -42.17 65.03
N LYS A 358 11.21 -41.16 65.75
CA LYS A 358 11.74 -41.31 67.12
C LYS A 358 10.65 -41.51 68.18
N ASN A 359 9.48 -40.87 68.02
CA ASN A 359 8.40 -40.95 69.01
C ASN A 359 7.61 -42.27 68.97
N HIS A 360 7.84 -43.13 67.97
CA HIS A 360 7.24 -44.47 67.88
C HIS A 360 8.12 -45.61 68.42
N CYS A 361 9.25 -45.32 69.08
CA CYS A 361 10.10 -46.33 69.73
C CYS A 361 10.19 -46.11 71.25
N ALA A 362 9.06 -46.27 71.94
CA ALA A 362 9.03 -46.47 73.39
C ALA A 362 7.76 -47.25 73.78
N LEU A 363 7.85 -48.58 73.69
CA LEU A 363 6.96 -49.49 74.42
C LEU A 363 7.78 -50.08 75.57
N PRO A 364 7.29 -50.03 76.83
CA PRO A 364 8.01 -50.60 77.96
C PRO A 364 7.90 -52.13 77.94
N PRO A 365 8.90 -52.88 78.43
CA PRO A 365 8.77 -54.32 78.63
C PRO A 365 7.85 -54.60 79.82
N LEU A 366 7.18 -55.76 79.73
CA LEU A 366 6.19 -56.34 80.65
C LEU A 366 6.61 -56.35 82.13
#